data_AF-K1ZPZ8-F1
#
_entry.id   AF-K1ZPZ8-F1
#
_cell.length_a   1.000
_cell.length_b   1.000
_cell.length_c   1.000
_cell.angle_alpha   90.00
_cell.angle_beta   90.00
_cell.angle_gamma   90.00
#
_symmetry.space_group_name_H-M   'P 1'
#
loop_
_entity.id
_entity.type
_entity.pdbx_description
1 polymer ?
#
loop_
_entity_poly.entity_id
_entity_poly.type
_entity_poly.pdbx_seq_one_letter_code
_entity_poly.pdbx_strand_id
1 'polypeptide(L)'
;TGAGRFEAGRELFIQQCYACHTVHGRNNDIVKATGRMNYRALAGYIGKIHETRYFMPPFAGTEEERKALAAYIVGGLHGKDIGEAEEAAGGIAQGKALFEANCSSCHVPDDLAAPLKGRGPDEIVEMLGKLNEISEEMTPFAGSAEEGRVLAGFLDGLTKGEEQWSR
;
A
#
# COMPACT_ATOMS: atom_id res chain seq x y z
N THR A 1 10.95 0.26 -6.40
CA THR A 1 12.19 0.35 -5.59
C THR A 1 11.97 1.35 -4.47
N GLY A 2 12.37 1.05 -3.23
CA GLY A 2 12.12 1.92 -2.06
C GLY A 2 12.76 3.33 -2.16
N ALA A 3 13.78 3.49 -3.00
CA ALA A 3 14.45 4.76 -3.24
C ALA A 3 13.51 5.86 -3.75
N GLY A 4 12.59 5.54 -4.67
CA GLY A 4 11.64 6.53 -5.21
C GLY A 4 10.60 6.99 -4.19
N ARG A 5 10.17 6.10 -3.29
CA ARG A 5 9.22 6.41 -2.21
C ARG A 5 9.84 7.35 -1.17
N PHE A 6 11.10 7.12 -0.79
CA PHE A 6 11.80 8.01 0.14
C PHE A 6 12.10 9.38 -0.46
N GLU A 7 12.40 9.46 -1.75
CA GLU A 7 12.60 10.74 -2.43
C GLU A 7 11.30 11.56 -2.50
N ALA A 8 10.18 10.92 -2.86
CA ALA A 8 8.86 11.57 -2.80
C ALA A 8 8.51 12.05 -1.38
N GLY A 9 8.76 11.19 -0.37
CA GLY A 9 8.56 11.56 1.03
C GLY A 9 9.44 12.72 1.51
N ARG A 10 10.69 12.79 1.02
CA ARG A 10 11.61 13.89 1.30
C ARG A 10 11.12 15.20 0.70
N GLU A 11 10.62 15.17 -0.54
CA GLU A 11 10.09 16.37 -1.18
C GLU A 11 8.86 16.89 -0.44
N LEU A 12 7.94 15.99 -0.05
CA LEU A 12 6.78 16.36 0.77
C LEU A 12 7.20 16.98 2.12
N PHE A 13 8.24 16.44 2.75
CA PHE A 13 8.80 17.01 3.98
C PHE A 13 9.31 18.44 3.76
N ILE A 14 10.05 18.68 2.66
CA ILE A 14 10.58 20.00 2.32
C ILE A 14 9.42 20.99 2.10
N GLN A 15 8.40 20.60 1.35
CA GLN A 15 7.30 21.49 0.98
C GLN A 15 6.35 21.79 2.16
N GLN A 16 6.07 20.81 3.02
CA GLN A 16 4.98 20.93 4.01
C GLN A 16 5.44 20.97 5.47
N CYS A 17 6.65 20.48 5.79
CA CYS A 17 7.09 20.33 7.19
C CYS A 17 8.30 21.20 7.53
N TYR A 18 9.20 21.43 6.57
CA TYR A 18 10.51 22.06 6.82
C TYR A 18 10.41 23.50 7.34
N ALA A 19 9.33 24.21 7.01
CA ALA A 19 9.08 25.57 7.52
C ALA A 19 9.05 25.64 9.06
N CYS A 20 8.64 24.56 9.73
CA CYS A 20 8.54 24.49 11.19
C CYS A 20 9.43 23.43 11.82
N HIS A 21 9.87 22.43 11.07
CA HIS A 21 10.65 21.29 11.57
C HIS A 21 12.02 21.21 10.91
N THR A 22 13.06 21.11 11.73
CA THR A 22 14.41 20.80 11.23
C THR A 22 14.65 19.29 11.25
N VAL A 23 15.62 18.83 10.44
CA VAL A 23 16.13 17.46 10.48
C VAL A 23 17.44 17.47 11.25
N HIS A 24 17.50 16.78 12.40
CA HIS A 24 18.66 16.78 13.29
C HIS A 24 19.12 18.18 13.73
N GLY A 25 18.22 19.16 13.72
CA GLY A 25 18.52 20.54 14.07
C GLY A 25 18.20 20.87 15.51
N ARG A 26 18.45 22.13 15.90
CA ARG A 26 18.14 22.62 17.26
C ARG A 26 16.67 23.04 17.41
N ASN A 27 16.05 23.52 16.34
CA ASN A 27 14.68 24.04 16.38
C ASN A 27 13.69 22.95 15.93
N ASN A 28 12.86 22.49 16.85
CA ASN A 28 11.72 21.59 16.59
C ASN A 28 12.08 20.39 15.68
N ASP A 29 13.11 19.65 16.09
CA ASP A 29 13.68 18.52 15.34
C ASP A 29 12.67 17.40 15.11
N ILE A 30 12.38 17.10 13.85
CA ILE A 30 11.41 16.07 13.46
C ILE A 30 11.85 14.68 13.92
N VAL A 31 13.15 14.41 13.95
CA VAL A 31 13.70 13.11 14.34
C VAL A 31 13.39 12.89 15.82
N LYS A 32 13.70 13.85 16.68
CA LYS A 32 13.34 13.77 18.10
C LYS A 32 11.84 13.65 18.32
N ALA A 33 11.03 14.43 17.58
CA ALA A 33 9.58 14.43 17.73
C ALA A 33 8.93 13.08 17.35
N THR A 34 9.51 12.36 16.38
CA THR A 34 8.93 11.12 15.82
C THR A 34 9.66 9.84 16.26
N GLY A 35 10.71 9.97 17.09
CA GLY A 35 11.59 8.85 17.46
C GLY A 35 10.93 7.65 18.14
N ARG A 36 9.72 7.81 18.70
CA ARG A 36 8.96 6.70 19.30
C ARG A 36 7.90 6.07 18.38
N MET A 37 7.65 6.66 17.21
CA MET A 37 6.64 6.16 16.28
C MET A 37 7.25 5.13 15.33
N ASN A 38 6.45 4.13 14.98
CA ASN A 38 6.69 3.26 13.83
C ASN A 38 5.99 3.83 12.59
N TYR A 39 6.20 3.22 11.43
CA TYR A 39 5.68 3.67 10.14
C TYR A 39 4.17 3.88 10.16
N ARG A 40 3.40 2.84 10.53
CA ARG A 40 1.93 2.87 10.57
C ARG A 40 1.41 3.94 11.53
N ALA A 41 2.02 4.05 12.71
CA ALA A 41 1.64 5.06 13.70
C ALA A 41 1.88 6.49 13.18
N LEU A 42 3.03 6.75 12.54
CA LEU A 42 3.33 8.07 12.00
C LEU A 42 2.43 8.41 10.81
N ALA A 43 2.22 7.49 9.87
CA ALA A 43 1.33 7.70 8.72
C ALA A 43 -0.10 8.05 9.17
N GLY A 44 -0.63 7.32 10.14
CA GLY A 44 -1.94 7.62 10.73
C GLY A 44 -1.96 8.94 11.51
N TYR A 45 -0.88 9.27 12.23
CA TYR A 45 -0.77 10.51 12.98
C TYR A 45 -0.75 11.75 12.08
N ILE A 46 0.01 11.72 10.98
CA ILE A 46 0.08 12.82 10.00
C ILE A 46 -1.32 13.17 9.46
N GLY A 47 -2.15 12.16 9.19
CA GLY A 47 -3.50 12.38 8.62
C GLY A 47 -4.44 13.16 9.54
N LYS A 48 -4.20 13.13 10.85
CA LYS A 48 -5.03 13.79 11.89
C LYS A 48 -4.24 14.78 12.74
N ILE A 49 -3.08 15.22 12.25
CA ILE A 49 -2.12 15.96 13.07
C ILE A 49 -2.68 17.31 13.51
N HIS A 50 -3.43 17.98 12.64
CA HIS A 50 -4.10 19.26 12.90
C HIS A 50 -5.24 19.16 13.94
N GLU A 51 -5.88 17.99 14.07
CA GLU A 51 -6.88 17.73 15.11
C GLU A 51 -6.23 17.46 16.47
N THR A 52 -5.08 16.79 16.46
CA THR A 52 -4.36 16.42 17.69
C THR A 52 -3.45 17.55 18.20
N ARG A 53 -2.95 18.37 17.28
CA ARG A 53 -2.06 19.51 17.50
C ARG A 53 -2.58 20.68 16.68
N TYR A 54 -3.46 21.48 17.28
CA TYR A 54 -4.16 22.58 16.60
C TYR A 54 -3.25 23.63 15.94
N PHE A 55 -1.99 23.72 16.35
CA PHE A 55 -0.98 24.60 15.75
C PHE A 55 -0.23 23.97 14.55
N MET A 56 -0.41 22.68 14.30
CA MET A 56 0.15 21.99 13.14
C MET A 56 -0.85 22.05 11.98
N PRO A 57 -0.41 22.40 10.76
CA PRO A 57 -1.30 22.44 9.61
C PRO A 57 -1.80 21.03 9.23
N PRO A 58 -2.97 20.91 8.58
CA PRO A 58 -3.39 19.63 7.99
C PRO A 58 -2.41 19.20 6.91
N PHE A 59 -2.20 17.90 6.76
CA PHE A 59 -1.43 17.37 5.64
C PHE A 59 -2.22 17.56 4.34
N ALA A 60 -1.61 18.22 3.35
CA ALA A 60 -2.23 18.48 2.05
C ALA A 60 -1.68 17.49 1.02
N GLY A 61 -2.34 16.35 0.87
CA GLY A 61 -1.95 15.32 -0.09
C GLY A 61 -2.81 14.06 0.00
N THR A 62 -2.49 13.11 -0.86
CA THR A 62 -3.12 11.78 -0.93
C THR A 62 -2.63 10.87 0.20
N GLU A 63 -3.32 9.75 0.39
CA GLU A 63 -2.88 8.71 1.32
C GLU A 63 -1.49 8.15 0.96
N GLU A 64 -1.22 7.94 -0.32
CA GLU A 64 0.07 7.41 -0.78
C GLU A 64 1.21 8.40 -0.56
N GLU A 65 0.97 9.70 -0.76
CA GLU A 65 1.92 10.76 -0.41
C GLU A 65 2.17 10.82 1.11
N ARG A 66 1.11 10.71 1.92
CA ARG A 66 1.24 10.65 3.38
C ARG A 66 2.08 9.46 3.84
N LYS A 67 1.84 8.29 3.24
CA LYS A 67 2.64 7.07 3.45
C LYS A 67 4.09 7.29 3.02
N ALA A 68 4.34 7.90 1.87
CA ALA A 68 5.69 8.22 1.41
C ALA A 68 6.43 9.15 2.40
N LEU A 69 5.77 10.19 2.91
CA LEU A 69 6.32 11.08 3.94
C LEU A 69 6.66 10.31 5.23
N ALA A 70 5.75 9.46 5.70
CA ALA A 70 6.01 8.63 6.89
C ALA A 70 7.15 7.64 6.67
N ALA A 71 7.25 7.05 5.48
CA ALA A 71 8.31 6.13 5.08
C ALA A 71 9.67 6.85 5.05
N TYR A 72 9.74 8.07 4.51
CA TYR A 72 10.96 8.88 4.56
C TYR A 72 11.37 9.20 6.00
N ILE A 73 10.44 9.60 6.87
CA ILE A 73 10.78 9.93 8.26
C ILE A 73 11.22 8.67 9.03
N VAL A 74 10.45 7.57 8.97
CA VAL A 74 10.73 6.35 9.75
C VAL A 74 11.83 5.50 9.14
N GLY A 75 11.75 5.21 7.85
CA GLY A 75 12.77 4.42 7.14
C GLY A 75 14.00 5.26 6.81
N GLY A 76 13.81 6.41 6.17
CA GLY A 76 14.91 7.26 5.70
C GLY A 76 15.70 7.96 6.81
N LEU A 77 15.03 8.64 7.75
CA LEU A 77 15.71 9.41 8.81
C LEU A 77 16.03 8.57 10.05
N HIS A 78 15.13 7.66 10.46
CA HIS A 78 15.36 6.81 11.63
C HIS A 78 16.04 5.48 11.33
N GLY A 79 16.10 5.06 10.06
CA GLY A 79 16.63 3.73 9.69
C GLY A 79 15.80 2.56 10.24
N LYS A 80 14.54 2.81 10.62
CA LYS A 80 13.65 1.77 11.15
C LYS A 80 13.02 1.00 10.01
N ASP A 81 12.75 -0.28 10.26
CA ASP A 81 11.94 -1.06 9.35
C ASP A 81 10.52 -0.47 9.23
N ILE A 82 10.02 -0.48 8.00
CA ILE A 82 8.69 0.05 7.63
C ILE A 82 7.71 -1.07 7.31
N GLY A 83 8.11 -2.35 7.45
CA GLY A 83 7.23 -3.51 7.34
C GLY A 83 6.67 -3.71 5.94
N GLU A 84 7.37 -3.26 4.88
CA GLU A 84 6.91 -3.40 3.49
C GLU A 84 6.74 -4.87 3.08
N ALA A 85 7.63 -5.74 3.57
CA ALA A 85 7.56 -7.17 3.29
C ALA A 85 6.39 -7.84 4.01
N GLU A 86 6.16 -7.50 5.29
CA GLU A 86 5.02 -8.01 6.06
C GLU A 86 3.68 -7.47 5.53
N GLU A 87 3.63 -6.21 5.11
CA GLU A 87 2.44 -5.61 4.52
C GLU A 87 2.12 -6.23 3.15
N ALA A 88 3.13 -6.49 2.32
CA ALA A 88 2.96 -7.24 1.08
C ALA A 88 2.50 -8.67 1.34
N ALA A 89 3.14 -9.40 2.27
CA ALA A 89 2.76 -10.78 2.62
C ALA A 89 1.33 -10.86 3.18
N GLY A 90 0.93 -9.90 4.03
CA GLY A 90 -0.43 -9.77 4.52
C GLY A 90 -1.45 -9.49 3.42
N GLY A 91 -1.10 -8.62 2.46
CA GLY A 91 -1.91 -8.35 1.27
C GLY A 91 -2.10 -9.59 0.40
N ILE A 92 -1.05 -10.37 0.15
CA ILE A 92 -1.15 -11.62 -0.63
C ILE A 92 -2.02 -12.65 0.09
N ALA A 93 -1.85 -12.83 1.41
CA ALA A 93 -2.70 -13.74 2.19
C ALA A 93 -4.18 -13.33 2.17
N GLN A 94 -4.46 -12.03 2.28
CA GLN A 94 -5.82 -11.50 2.17
C GLN A 94 -6.39 -11.68 0.75
N GLY A 95 -5.59 -11.45 -0.29
CA GLY A 95 -5.98 -11.66 -1.68
C GLY A 95 -6.30 -13.13 -1.98
N LYS A 96 -5.52 -14.05 -1.43
CA LYS A 96 -5.81 -15.49 -1.48
C LYS A 96 -7.16 -15.82 -0.83
N ALA A 97 -7.44 -15.26 0.35
CA ALA A 97 -8.72 -15.48 1.03
C ALA A 97 -9.91 -14.91 0.23
N LEU A 98 -9.75 -13.74 -0.41
CA LEU A 98 -10.76 -13.20 -1.31
C LEU A 98 -10.98 -14.10 -2.53
N PHE A 99 -9.92 -14.67 -3.11
CA PHE A 99 -10.04 -15.62 -4.20
C PHE A 99 -10.80 -16.89 -3.78
N GLU A 100 -10.45 -17.47 -2.63
CA GLU A 100 -11.13 -18.66 -2.08
C GLU A 100 -12.62 -18.40 -1.80
N ALA A 101 -12.97 -17.20 -1.32
CA ALA A 101 -14.36 -16.88 -1.02
C ALA A 101 -15.21 -16.63 -2.27
N ASN A 102 -14.62 -16.15 -3.36
CA ASN A 102 -15.38 -15.60 -4.50
C ASN A 102 -15.19 -16.36 -5.82
N CYS A 103 -14.08 -17.09 -6.00
CA CYS A 103 -13.69 -17.64 -7.29
C CYS A 103 -13.43 -19.15 -7.25
N SER A 104 -13.08 -19.72 -6.09
CA SER A 104 -12.63 -21.11 -6.00
C SER A 104 -13.72 -22.17 -6.20
N SER A 105 -14.98 -21.75 -6.34
CA SER A 105 -16.06 -22.66 -6.76
C SER A 105 -15.87 -23.14 -8.20
N CYS A 106 -15.17 -22.36 -9.04
CA CYS A 106 -15.00 -22.63 -10.47
C CYS A 106 -13.54 -22.59 -10.94
N HIS A 107 -12.65 -21.91 -10.23
CA HIS A 107 -11.24 -21.76 -10.60
C HIS A 107 -10.30 -22.32 -9.55
N VAL A 108 -9.17 -22.88 -9.97
CA VAL A 108 -7.98 -22.95 -9.12
C VAL A 108 -6.99 -21.86 -9.52
N PRO A 109 -6.15 -21.34 -8.60
CA PRO A 109 -5.21 -20.27 -8.92
C PRO A 109 -4.31 -20.58 -10.13
N ASP A 110 -3.85 -21.83 -10.23
CA ASP A 110 -2.93 -22.28 -11.28
C ASP A 110 -3.52 -22.12 -12.70
N ASP A 111 -4.84 -22.28 -12.85
CA ASP A 111 -5.54 -22.13 -14.13
C ASP A 111 -5.56 -20.68 -14.62
N LEU A 112 -5.37 -19.71 -13.71
CA LEU A 112 -5.47 -18.28 -14.00
C LEU A 112 -4.12 -17.63 -14.33
N ALA A 113 -2.99 -18.30 -14.07
CA ALA A 113 -1.67 -17.75 -14.33
C ALA A 113 -1.44 -17.44 -15.82
N ALA A 114 -1.87 -18.33 -16.73
CA ALA A 114 -1.69 -18.11 -18.17
C ALA A 114 -2.62 -17.02 -18.75
N PRO A 115 -3.94 -17.00 -18.47
CA PRO A 115 -4.83 -15.93 -18.94
C PRO A 115 -4.48 -14.53 -18.43
N LEU A 116 -3.88 -14.43 -17.24
CA LEU A 116 -3.53 -13.16 -16.60
C LEU A 116 -2.10 -12.68 -16.94
N LYS A 117 -1.31 -13.51 -17.62
CA LYS A 117 0.09 -13.18 -17.92
C LYS A 117 0.23 -11.87 -18.69
N GLY A 118 1.05 -10.97 -18.16
CA GLY A 118 1.34 -9.67 -18.76
C GLY A 118 0.33 -8.57 -18.44
N ARG A 119 -0.70 -8.87 -17.64
CA ARG A 119 -1.66 -7.87 -17.14
C ARG A 119 -1.15 -7.24 -15.85
N GLY A 120 -1.30 -5.93 -15.73
CA GLY A 120 -0.99 -5.21 -14.49
C GLY A 120 -2.13 -5.28 -13.47
N PRO A 121 -1.87 -4.96 -12.19
CA PRO A 121 -2.89 -4.96 -11.14
C PRO A 121 -4.13 -4.12 -11.48
N ASP A 122 -3.97 -2.93 -12.06
CA ASP A 122 -5.11 -2.06 -12.43
C ASP A 122 -5.97 -2.67 -13.55
N GLU A 123 -5.35 -3.34 -14.52
CA GLU A 123 -6.06 -4.04 -15.60
C GLU A 123 -6.84 -5.24 -15.05
N ILE A 124 -6.25 -5.98 -14.09
CA ILE A 124 -6.93 -7.08 -13.41
C ILE A 124 -8.14 -6.55 -12.62
N VAL A 125 -8.02 -5.42 -11.91
CA VAL A 125 -9.15 -4.80 -11.20
C VAL A 125 -10.28 -4.44 -12.17
N GLU A 126 -9.97 -3.88 -13.33
CA GLU A 126 -10.99 -3.57 -14.34
C GLU A 126 -11.70 -4.85 -14.83
N MET A 127 -10.94 -5.92 -15.11
CA MET A 127 -11.49 -7.21 -15.54
C MET A 127 -12.41 -7.83 -14.49
N LEU A 128 -12.04 -7.75 -13.21
CA LEU A 128 -12.87 -8.26 -12.10
C LEU A 128 -14.26 -7.61 -12.07
N GLY A 129 -14.37 -6.34 -12.50
CA GLY A 129 -15.65 -5.63 -12.61
C GLY A 129 -16.50 -6.01 -13.83
N LYS A 130 -15.93 -6.74 -14.80
CA LYS A 130 -16.56 -7.06 -16.10
C LYS A 130 -16.48 -8.54 -16.45
N LEU A 131 -16.41 -9.42 -15.44
CA LEU A 131 -16.24 -10.86 -15.66
C LEU A 131 -17.35 -11.47 -16.54
N ASN A 132 -18.56 -10.93 -16.44
CA ASN A 132 -19.71 -11.35 -17.23
C ASN A 132 -19.57 -11.05 -18.73
N GLU A 133 -18.71 -10.08 -19.10
CA GLU A 133 -18.39 -9.79 -20.50
C GLU A 133 -17.39 -10.81 -21.07
N ILE A 134 -16.67 -11.53 -20.21
CA ILE A 134 -15.73 -12.60 -20.60
C ILE A 134 -16.47 -13.95 -20.70
N SER A 135 -17.34 -14.24 -19.74
CA SER A 135 -18.22 -15.41 -19.75
C SER A 135 -19.49 -15.11 -18.98
N GLU A 136 -20.65 -15.46 -19.55
CA GLU A 136 -21.96 -15.23 -18.94
C GLU A 136 -22.12 -15.92 -17.56
N GLU A 137 -21.39 -17.00 -17.33
CA GLU A 137 -21.39 -17.76 -16.07
C GLU A 137 -20.56 -17.09 -14.97
N MET A 138 -19.71 -16.12 -15.31
CA MET A 138 -18.88 -15.40 -14.34
C MET A 138 -19.53 -14.08 -13.96
N THR A 139 -19.95 -13.93 -12.71
CA THR A 139 -20.50 -12.67 -12.20
C THR A 139 -19.39 -11.66 -11.90
N PRO A 140 -19.62 -10.34 -12.08
CA PRO A 140 -18.69 -9.31 -11.61
C PRO A 140 -18.34 -9.49 -10.14
N PHE A 141 -17.11 -9.16 -9.79
CA PHE A 141 -16.65 -9.20 -8.41
C PHE A 141 -17.47 -8.23 -7.54
N ALA A 142 -18.12 -8.76 -6.51
CA ALA A 142 -19.05 -8.00 -5.66
C ALA A 142 -18.37 -7.24 -4.51
N GLY A 143 -17.06 -7.41 -4.32
CA GLY A 143 -16.31 -6.73 -3.27
C GLY A 143 -16.08 -5.24 -3.54
N SER A 144 -15.57 -4.54 -2.54
CA SER A 144 -15.16 -3.15 -2.63
C SER A 144 -13.97 -2.95 -3.57
N ALA A 145 -13.73 -1.71 -4.00
CA ALA A 145 -12.58 -1.36 -4.84
C ALA A 145 -11.24 -1.72 -4.17
N GLU A 146 -11.17 -1.63 -2.84
CA GLU A 146 -9.98 -2.00 -2.07
C GLU A 146 -9.76 -3.52 -2.07
N GLU A 147 -10.83 -4.29 -1.84
CA GLU A 147 -10.77 -5.75 -1.94
C GLU A 147 -10.40 -6.19 -3.36
N GLY A 148 -10.90 -5.50 -4.39
CA GLY A 148 -10.53 -5.75 -5.78
C GLY A 148 -9.02 -5.58 -6.02
N ARG A 149 -8.41 -4.53 -5.46
CA ARG A 149 -6.95 -4.30 -5.56
C ARG A 149 -6.14 -5.36 -4.81
N VAL A 150 -6.59 -5.75 -3.62
CA VAL A 150 -5.96 -6.81 -2.83
C VAL A 150 -6.01 -8.14 -3.57
N LEU A 151 -7.18 -8.50 -4.14
CA LEU A 151 -7.35 -9.68 -4.97
C LEU A 151 -6.48 -9.62 -6.23
N ALA A 152 -6.44 -8.48 -6.92
CA ALA A 152 -5.61 -8.29 -8.10
C ALA A 152 -4.10 -8.44 -7.81
N GLY A 153 -3.64 -8.00 -6.63
CA GLY A 153 -2.26 -8.22 -6.19
C GLY A 153 -1.90 -9.69 -6.02
N PHE A 154 -2.79 -10.50 -5.44
CA PHE A 154 -2.63 -11.96 -5.37
C PHE A 154 -2.59 -12.59 -6.77
N LEU A 155 -3.53 -12.21 -7.65
CA LEU A 155 -3.63 -12.74 -9.00
C LEU A 155 -2.42 -12.39 -9.89
N ASP A 156 -1.89 -11.18 -9.77
CA ASP A 156 -0.63 -10.75 -10.43
C ASP A 156 0.56 -11.60 -9.96
N GLY A 157 0.62 -11.92 -8.67
CA GLY A 157 1.65 -12.78 -8.07
C GLY A 157 1.71 -14.18 -8.69
N LEU A 158 0.56 -14.76 -9.08
CA LEU A 158 0.49 -16.06 -9.77
C LEU A 158 1.26 -16.05 -11.10
N THR A 159 1.27 -14.92 -11.81
CA THR A 159 1.92 -14.79 -13.12
C THR A 159 3.44 -14.63 -13.02
N LYS A 160 3.94 -14.20 -11.86
CA LYS A 160 5.36 -13.93 -11.60
C LYS A 160 6.12 -15.15 -11.08
N GLY A 161 5.46 -16.31 -11.00
CA GLY A 161 6.10 -17.54 -10.57
C GLY A 161 6.46 -17.53 -9.09
N GLU A 162 5.73 -16.81 -8.25
CA GLU A 162 5.76 -17.00 -6.79
C GLU A 162 5.03 -18.31 -6.41
N GLU A 163 5.33 -19.40 -7.12
CA GLU A 163 5.01 -20.77 -6.76
C GLU A 163 5.83 -21.14 -5.52
N GLN A 164 5.31 -20.82 -4.34
CA GLN A 164 5.71 -21.43 -3.06
C GLN A 164 4.77 -21.01 -1.92
N TRP A 165 3.46 -21.24 -2.09
CA TRP A 165 2.46 -21.10 -1.01
C TRP A 165 1.94 -22.45 -0.51
N SER A 166 2.76 -23.50 -0.66
CA SER A 166 2.49 -24.86 -0.23
C SER A 166 3.55 -25.34 0.76
N ARG A 167 3.61 -24.72 1.95
CA ARG A 167 3.97 -25.37 3.23
C ARG A 167 3.30 -24.66 4.39
#